data_AF-A0A3D5I4B2-F1
#
_entry.id   AF-A0A3D5I4B2-F1
#
_cell.length_a   1.000
_cell.length_b   1.000
_cell.length_c   1.000
_cell.angle_alpha   90.00
_cell.angle_beta   90.00
_cell.angle_gamma   90.00
#
_symmetry.space_group_name_H-M   'P 1'
#
loop_
_entity.id
_entity.type
_entity.pdbx_description
1 polymer ?
#
loop_
_entity_poly.entity_id
_entity_poly.type
_entity_poly.pdbx_seq_one_letter_code
_entity_poly.pdbx_strand_id
1 'polypeptide(L)'
;MGNNLRRYDPHRVRVLLNESLRRPQRMFQLLLQVASLTQSEVIEKLVAKADNPAIADPLRNQLSGYFAAAVMMPYGPFLDAARKLRYDLDLIGRRFGVSFEQVCHRLTSMSRPGDKGISFFFLRIDPAGNISKRLSAGRMQFGKYGGTCARWVVHQAFRSPNKILTQVAELEEGQRIFTMARTVSVTWTPPGTIAPEFAVCLGCDVKNAKDIIYADQHDLGLKASVTPIGVGCHVCERPDCAQRSQPPLGHSIRFDPYRRVLGLYDPDA
;
A
#
# COMPACT_ATOMS: atom_id res chain seq x y z
N MET A 1 12.27 25.19 -10.78
CA MET A 1 12.89 23.84 -10.83
C MET A 1 12.07 22.82 -11.64
N GLY A 2 11.21 23.24 -12.59
CA GLY A 2 10.39 22.34 -13.40
C GLY A 2 9.68 21.24 -12.58
N ASN A 3 9.62 20.03 -13.13
CA ASN A 3 9.09 18.83 -12.47
C ASN A 3 10.08 18.14 -11.51
N ASN A 4 11.28 18.70 -11.29
CA ASN A 4 12.26 18.11 -10.39
C ASN A 4 11.90 18.43 -8.94
N LEU A 5 11.86 17.40 -8.08
CA LEU A 5 11.64 17.56 -6.63
C LEU A 5 12.93 17.92 -5.89
N ARG A 6 14.07 17.42 -6.36
CA ARG A 6 15.40 17.66 -5.79
C ARG A 6 16.43 17.76 -6.90
N ARG A 7 17.43 18.64 -6.73
CA ARG A 7 18.67 18.65 -7.53
C ARG A 7 19.86 18.83 -6.60
N TYR A 8 20.88 17.99 -6.76
CA TYR A 8 22.16 18.16 -6.07
C TYR A 8 23.18 18.77 -7.03
N ASP A 9 23.86 19.82 -6.59
CA ASP A 9 24.97 20.45 -7.28
C ASP A 9 26.28 20.04 -6.56
N PRO A 10 27.09 19.14 -7.14
CA PRO A 10 28.31 18.66 -6.52
C PRO A 10 29.42 19.72 -6.47
N HIS A 11 29.44 20.67 -7.41
CA HIS A 11 30.47 21.71 -7.46
C HIS A 11 30.26 22.75 -6.35
N ARG A 12 28.99 23.06 -6.04
CA ARG A 12 28.63 24.03 -4.99
C ARG A 12 28.28 23.38 -3.66
N VAL A 13 28.21 22.04 -3.61
CA VAL A 13 27.73 21.26 -2.46
C VAL A 13 26.37 21.78 -1.96
N ARG A 14 25.44 21.96 -2.90
CA ARG A 14 24.10 22.49 -2.61
C ARG A 14 23.01 21.51 -3.02
N VAL A 15 22.03 21.32 -2.13
CA VAL A 15 20.80 20.61 -2.45
C VAL A 15 19.69 21.63 -2.66
N LEU A 16 19.17 21.69 -3.88
CA LEU A 16 18.01 22.48 -4.24
C LEU A 16 16.76 21.61 -4.10
N LEU A 17 15.74 22.13 -3.43
CA LEU A 17 14.46 21.47 -3.22
C LEU A 17 13.35 22.26 -3.91
N ASN A 18 12.36 21.54 -4.44
CA ASN A 18 11.17 22.17 -4.99
C ASN A 18 10.30 22.77 -3.87
N GLU A 19 9.83 24.00 -4.07
CA GLU A 19 9.04 24.74 -3.08
C GLU A 19 7.71 24.06 -2.76
N SER A 20 7.14 23.33 -3.73
CA SER A 20 5.92 22.55 -3.58
C SER A 20 6.00 21.43 -2.53
N LEU A 21 7.21 20.99 -2.16
CA LEU A 21 7.38 19.91 -1.19
C LEU A 21 6.93 20.36 0.20
N ARG A 22 6.03 19.57 0.79
CA ARG A 22 5.68 19.70 2.22
C ARG A 22 6.87 19.31 3.08
N ARG A 23 6.88 19.75 4.35
CA ARG A 23 7.98 19.49 5.29
C ARG A 23 8.44 18.01 5.35
N PRO A 24 7.55 17.00 5.47
CA PRO A 24 7.98 15.60 5.47
C PRO A 24 8.66 15.17 4.17
N GLN A 25 8.20 15.70 3.04
CA GLN A 25 8.75 15.37 1.72
C GLN A 25 10.11 16.04 1.51
N ARG A 26 10.29 17.28 2.00
CA ARG A 26 11.60 17.96 2.01
C ARG A 26 12.63 17.14 2.79
N MET A 27 12.29 16.72 4.00
CA MET A 27 13.16 15.87 4.83
C MET A 27 13.51 14.56 4.12
N PHE A 28 12.51 13.89 3.54
CA PHE A 28 12.73 12.65 2.81
C PHE A 28 13.67 12.83 1.61
N GLN A 29 13.50 13.91 0.84
CA GLN A 29 14.36 14.23 -0.31
C GLN A 29 15.80 14.55 0.10
N LEU A 30 16.01 15.27 1.20
CA LEU A 30 17.35 15.50 1.75
C LEU A 30 17.99 14.20 2.22
N LEU A 31 17.27 13.36 2.95
CA LEU A 31 17.79 12.10 3.46
C LEU A 31 18.08 11.08 2.36
N LEU A 32 17.30 11.08 1.28
CA LEU A 32 17.65 10.35 0.06
C LEU A 32 19.00 10.80 -0.51
N GLN A 33 19.28 12.11 -0.51
CA GLN A 33 20.57 12.62 -0.97
C GLN A 33 21.70 12.24 0.00
N VAL A 34 21.46 12.31 1.31
CA VAL A 34 22.41 11.84 2.34
C VAL A 34 22.72 10.36 2.14
N ALA A 35 21.71 9.52 1.88
CA ALA A 35 21.90 8.11 1.58
C ALA A 35 22.83 7.91 0.37
N SER A 36 22.56 8.64 -0.71
CA SER A 36 23.35 8.58 -1.94
C SER A 36 24.78 9.11 -1.81
N LEU A 37 25.08 9.92 -0.79
CA LEU A 37 26.42 10.47 -0.56
C LEU A 37 27.22 9.66 0.48
N THR A 38 26.54 9.09 1.46
CA THR A 38 27.19 8.50 2.65
C THR A 38 27.06 6.98 2.73
N GLN A 39 26.05 6.40 2.07
CA GLN A 39 25.73 4.97 2.16
C GLN A 39 25.96 4.22 0.85
N SER A 40 26.61 4.85 -0.14
CA SER A 40 26.79 4.31 -1.48
C SER A 40 27.45 2.94 -1.46
N GLU A 41 28.50 2.74 -0.67
CA GLU A 41 29.19 1.45 -0.56
C GLU A 41 28.26 0.32 -0.07
N VAL A 42 27.44 0.59 0.94
CA VAL A 42 26.48 -0.39 1.48
C VAL A 42 25.37 -0.67 0.47
N ILE A 43 24.88 0.37 -0.21
CA ILE A 43 23.84 0.24 -1.23
C ILE A 43 24.37 -0.59 -2.41
N GLU A 44 25.56 -0.30 -2.94
CA GLU A 44 26.15 -1.06 -4.05
C GLU A 44 26.38 -2.52 -3.68
N LYS A 45 26.85 -2.82 -2.45
CA LYS A 45 26.97 -4.19 -1.96
C LYS A 45 25.63 -4.94 -1.95
N LEU A 46 24.53 -4.26 -1.61
CA LEU A 46 23.20 -4.86 -1.63
C LEU A 46 22.64 -5.01 -3.05
N VAL A 47 22.91 -4.06 -3.94
CA VAL A 47 22.52 -4.11 -5.35
C VAL A 47 23.24 -5.25 -6.07
N ALA A 48 24.53 -5.43 -5.82
CA ALA A 48 25.32 -6.51 -6.40
C ALA A 48 24.77 -7.90 -6.05
N LYS A 49 24.16 -8.09 -4.87
CA LYS A 49 23.53 -9.35 -4.48
C LYS A 49 22.30 -9.72 -5.31
N ALA A 50 21.63 -8.74 -5.92
CA ALA A 50 20.48 -8.99 -6.76
C ALA A 50 20.86 -9.51 -8.16
N ASP A 51 22.13 -9.31 -8.56
CA ASP A 51 22.73 -9.78 -9.82
C ASP A 51 21.84 -9.58 -11.05
N ASN A 52 21.21 -8.41 -11.14
CA ASN A 52 20.32 -8.06 -12.23
C ASN A 52 20.48 -6.58 -12.60
N PRO A 53 21.23 -6.29 -13.68
CA PRO A 53 21.46 -4.92 -14.15
C PRO A 53 20.19 -4.14 -14.46
N ALA A 54 19.12 -4.81 -14.92
CA ALA A 54 17.87 -4.16 -15.32
C ALA A 54 17.11 -3.53 -14.14
N ILE A 55 17.38 -3.97 -12.90
CA ILE A 55 16.74 -3.43 -11.68
C ILE A 55 17.71 -2.66 -10.79
N ALA A 56 18.97 -2.50 -11.19
CA ALA A 56 20.01 -1.92 -10.34
C ALA A 56 19.65 -0.49 -9.90
N ASP A 57 19.27 0.40 -10.82
CA ASP A 57 18.91 1.78 -10.49
C ASP A 57 17.59 1.90 -9.71
N PRO A 58 16.50 1.21 -10.07
CA PRO A 58 15.31 1.13 -9.23
C PRO A 58 15.62 0.64 -7.81
N LEU A 59 16.49 -0.35 -7.66
CA LEU A 59 16.89 -0.90 -6.37
C LEU A 59 17.72 0.10 -5.56
N ARG A 60 18.68 0.81 -6.18
CA ARG A 60 19.43 1.90 -5.53
C ARG A 60 18.50 2.97 -4.98
N ASN A 61 17.53 3.40 -5.79
CA ASN A 61 16.54 4.39 -5.39
C ASN A 61 15.66 3.87 -4.23
N GLN A 62 15.21 2.62 -4.30
CA GLN A 62 14.41 2.00 -3.26
C GLN A 62 15.18 1.82 -1.94
N LEU A 63 16.45 1.41 -1.99
CA LEU A 63 17.33 1.28 -0.81
C LEU A 63 17.64 2.63 -0.18
N SER A 64 17.89 3.65 -1.00
CA SER A 64 18.05 5.04 -0.54
C SER A 64 16.77 5.54 0.15
N GLY A 65 15.61 5.22 -0.43
CA GLY A 65 14.30 5.56 0.15
C GLY A 65 14.02 4.82 1.46
N TYR A 66 14.44 3.55 1.54
CA TYR A 66 14.39 2.76 2.76
C TYR A 66 15.24 3.39 3.86
N PHE A 67 16.48 3.79 3.54
CA PHE A 67 17.35 4.51 4.47
C PHE A 67 16.68 5.79 4.96
N ALA A 68 16.19 6.63 4.05
CA ALA A 68 15.54 7.89 4.41
C ALA A 68 14.35 7.67 5.36
N ALA A 69 13.50 6.68 5.07
CA ALA A 69 12.39 6.30 5.94
C ALA A 69 12.87 5.79 7.30
N ALA A 70 13.94 4.99 7.33
CA ALA A 70 14.49 4.44 8.58
C ALA A 70 15.14 5.51 9.47
N VAL A 71 15.69 6.57 8.89
CA VAL A 71 16.21 7.74 9.63
C VAL A 71 15.06 8.60 10.17
N MET A 72 14.04 8.87 9.35
CA MET A 72 12.85 9.63 9.80
C MET A 72 12.03 8.89 10.85
N MET A 73 12.02 7.55 10.77
CA MET A 73 11.26 6.67 11.65
C MET A 73 12.19 5.55 12.17
N PRO A 74 13.03 5.84 13.18
CA PRO A 74 13.97 4.88 13.76
C PRO A 74 13.25 3.63 14.26
N TYR A 75 13.82 2.45 14.00
CA TYR A 75 13.12 1.16 14.15
C TYR A 75 12.44 0.97 15.53
N GLY A 76 13.22 1.01 16.62
CA GLY A 76 12.71 0.80 17.98
C GLY A 76 11.68 1.86 18.39
N PRO A 77 12.04 3.16 18.37
CA PRO A 77 11.09 4.23 18.70
C PRO A 77 9.79 4.20 17.89
N PHE A 78 9.88 3.87 16.60
CA PHE A 78 8.72 3.77 15.71
C PHE A 78 7.85 2.57 16.06
N LEU A 79 8.44 1.38 16.24
CA LEU A 79 7.69 0.17 16.58
C LEU A 79 7.05 0.27 17.96
N ASP A 80 7.75 0.84 18.94
CA ASP A 80 7.20 1.10 20.28
C ASP A 80 6.02 2.08 20.23
N ALA A 81 6.15 3.15 19.45
CA ALA A 81 5.05 4.08 19.23
C ALA A 81 3.86 3.39 18.55
N ALA A 82 4.11 2.56 17.54
CA ALA A 82 3.08 1.83 16.83
C ALA A 82 2.31 0.89 17.75
N ARG A 83 3.01 0.12 18.61
CA ARG A 83 2.38 -0.77 19.61
C ARG A 83 1.59 0.02 20.65
N LYS A 84 2.18 1.08 21.23
CA LYS A 84 1.53 1.90 22.27
C LYS A 84 0.27 2.61 21.77
N LEU A 85 0.29 3.07 20.53
CA LEU A 85 -0.84 3.76 19.89
C LEU A 85 -1.80 2.78 19.20
N ARG A 86 -1.64 1.46 19.38
CA ARG A 86 -2.45 0.42 18.71
C ARG A 86 -2.58 0.68 17.21
N TYR A 87 -1.45 1.00 16.57
CA TYR A 87 -1.35 1.29 15.14
C TYR A 87 -2.26 2.42 14.63
N ASP A 88 -2.58 3.42 15.45
CA ASP A 88 -3.19 4.67 14.98
C ASP A 88 -2.27 5.40 13.99
N LEU A 89 -2.61 5.32 12.70
CA LEU A 89 -1.77 5.79 11.60
C LEU A 89 -1.63 7.31 11.59
N ASP A 90 -2.66 8.04 12.02
CA ASP A 90 -2.65 9.49 12.07
C ASP A 90 -1.81 10.00 13.26
N LEU A 91 -1.96 9.40 14.44
CA LEU A 91 -1.15 9.77 15.61
C LEU A 91 0.33 9.41 15.43
N ILE A 92 0.63 8.26 14.83
CA ILE A 92 2.02 7.88 14.48
C ILE A 92 2.58 8.90 13.47
N GLY A 93 1.82 9.24 12.43
CA GLY A 93 2.23 10.24 11.44
C GLY A 93 2.56 11.59 12.05
N ARG A 94 1.72 12.07 12.98
CA ARG A 94 1.96 13.31 13.74
C ARG A 94 3.21 13.23 14.60
N ARG A 95 3.42 12.11 15.32
CA ARG A 95 4.56 11.91 16.22
C ARG A 95 5.91 11.99 15.51
N PHE A 96 6.00 11.42 14.30
CA PHE A 96 7.24 11.41 13.52
C PHE A 96 7.31 12.54 12.47
N GLY A 97 6.27 13.36 12.35
CA GLY A 97 6.19 14.41 11.34
C GLY A 97 6.25 13.86 9.91
N VAL A 98 5.57 12.74 9.66
CA VAL A 98 5.56 12.01 8.37
C VAL A 98 4.16 11.91 7.78
N SER A 99 4.07 11.67 6.48
CA SER A 99 2.77 11.49 5.81
C SER A 99 2.15 10.12 6.12
N PHE A 100 0.83 10.00 5.92
CA PHE A 100 0.11 8.72 6.00
C PHE A 100 0.78 7.61 5.18
N GLU A 101 1.13 7.90 3.92
CA GLU A 101 1.81 6.95 3.04
C GLU A 101 3.17 6.51 3.61
N GLN A 102 3.95 7.43 4.20
CA GLN A 102 5.24 7.12 4.81
C GLN A 102 5.08 6.22 6.04
N VAL A 103 4.07 6.45 6.88
CA VAL A 103 3.75 5.55 8.02
C VAL A 103 3.44 4.15 7.51
N CYS A 104 2.50 4.04 6.57
CA CYS A 104 2.07 2.76 6.01
C CYS A 104 3.26 2.00 5.38
N HIS A 105 4.11 2.70 4.61
CA HIS A 105 5.32 2.13 4.04
C HIS A 105 6.33 1.67 5.09
N ARG A 106 6.48 2.42 6.20
CA ARG A 106 7.41 2.03 7.25
C ARG A 106 6.94 0.78 7.98
N LEU A 107 5.63 0.67 8.24
CA LEU A 107 5.03 -0.49 8.89
C LEU A 107 5.28 -1.80 8.14
N THR A 108 5.39 -1.79 6.81
CA THR A 108 5.73 -3.01 6.03
C THR A 108 7.18 -3.46 6.18
N SER A 109 8.02 -2.72 6.90
CA SER A 109 9.44 -3.06 7.13
C SER A 109 9.77 -3.47 8.56
N MET A 110 8.76 -3.62 9.43
CA MET A 110 8.94 -3.95 10.85
C MET A 110 9.15 -5.46 11.06
N SER A 111 10.17 -6.02 10.40
CA SER A 111 10.41 -7.47 10.34
C SER A 111 11.76 -7.91 10.94
N ARG A 112 12.41 -7.07 11.77
CA ARG A 112 13.68 -7.40 12.42
C ARG A 112 13.51 -8.64 13.31
N PRO A 113 14.35 -9.68 13.16
CA PRO A 113 14.32 -10.84 14.06
C PRO A 113 14.42 -10.43 15.53
N GLY A 114 13.61 -11.05 16.39
CA GLY A 114 13.54 -10.73 17.83
C GLY A 114 12.64 -9.54 18.18
N ASP A 115 12.31 -8.65 17.25
CA ASP A 115 11.46 -7.48 17.51
C ASP A 115 10.58 -7.14 16.30
N LYS A 116 9.62 -8.03 16.00
CA LYS A 116 8.72 -7.91 14.86
C LYS A 116 7.46 -7.14 15.22
N GLY A 117 6.97 -6.32 14.28
CA GLY A 117 5.62 -5.78 14.30
C GLY A 117 4.64 -6.70 13.58
N ILE A 118 3.40 -6.21 13.42
CA ILE A 118 2.41 -6.86 12.54
C ILE A 118 2.95 -6.93 11.10
N SER A 119 2.80 -8.09 10.47
CA SER A 119 3.16 -8.30 9.07
C SER A 119 2.13 -7.66 8.15
N PHE A 120 2.37 -6.41 7.75
CA PHE A 120 1.52 -5.69 6.82
C PHE A 120 1.91 -5.93 5.35
N PHE A 121 0.89 -5.86 4.48
CA PHE A 121 1.05 -5.57 3.06
C PHE A 121 0.56 -4.16 2.77
N PHE A 122 1.10 -3.55 1.72
CA PHE A 122 0.80 -2.19 1.27
C PHE A 122 0.53 -2.20 -0.23
N LEU A 123 -0.51 -1.49 -0.65
CA LEU A 123 -0.75 -1.16 -2.05
C LEU A 123 -0.97 0.35 -2.21
N ARG A 124 -0.55 0.89 -3.35
CA ARG A 124 -0.98 2.21 -3.82
C ARG A 124 -1.71 2.05 -5.14
N ILE A 125 -2.94 2.52 -5.19
CA ILE A 125 -3.86 2.34 -6.32
C ILE A 125 -4.41 3.68 -6.81
N ASP A 126 -4.80 3.77 -8.08
CA ASP A 126 -5.52 4.92 -8.65
C ASP A 126 -7.03 4.62 -8.81
N PRO A 127 -7.86 5.60 -9.21
CA PRO A 127 -9.30 5.39 -9.40
C PRO A 127 -9.66 4.36 -10.49
N ALA A 128 -8.76 4.08 -11.43
CA ALA A 128 -8.96 3.07 -12.46
C ALA A 128 -8.59 1.65 -11.98
N GLY A 129 -8.08 1.53 -10.75
CA GLY A 129 -7.67 0.26 -10.17
C GLY A 129 -6.23 -0.15 -10.51
N ASN A 130 -5.43 0.74 -11.13
CA ASN A 130 -4.03 0.46 -11.42
C ASN A 130 -3.20 0.55 -10.15
N ILE A 131 -2.43 -0.50 -9.87
CA ILE A 131 -1.60 -0.58 -8.68
C ILE A 131 -0.17 -0.17 -9.04
N SER A 132 0.25 0.99 -8.54
CA SER A 132 1.57 1.58 -8.82
C SER A 132 2.65 1.19 -7.80
N LYS A 133 2.28 0.60 -6.66
CA LYS A 133 3.23 0.15 -5.64
C LYS A 133 2.68 -1.03 -4.84
N ARG A 134 3.52 -2.03 -4.60
CA ARG A 134 3.23 -3.23 -3.81
C ARG A 134 4.37 -3.50 -2.84
N LEU A 135 4.05 -3.70 -1.57
CA LEU A 135 5.01 -4.18 -0.57
C LEU A 135 4.33 -5.23 0.29
N SER A 136 5.08 -6.24 0.72
CA SER A 136 4.58 -7.26 1.64
C SER A 136 5.69 -7.69 2.58
N ALA A 137 5.42 -7.67 3.89
CA ALA A 137 6.32 -8.17 4.91
C ALA A 137 6.32 -9.72 5.03
N GLY A 138 5.46 -10.41 4.27
CA GLY A 138 5.27 -11.87 4.34
C GLY A 138 4.61 -12.48 3.11
N ARG A 139 3.94 -13.63 3.29
CA ARG A 139 3.35 -14.46 2.22
C ARG A 139 1.96 -14.01 1.74
N MET A 140 1.57 -12.75 1.94
CA MET A 140 0.23 -12.30 1.56
C MET A 140 0.07 -12.25 0.02
N GLN A 141 -0.99 -12.87 -0.51
CA GLN A 141 -1.21 -13.07 -1.95
C GLN A 141 -1.22 -11.75 -2.76
N PHE A 142 -1.79 -10.69 -2.19
CA PHE A 142 -1.86 -9.36 -2.82
C PHE A 142 -0.50 -8.69 -3.02
N GLY A 143 0.56 -9.21 -2.39
CA GLY A 143 1.93 -8.72 -2.55
C GLY A 143 2.48 -8.91 -3.97
N LYS A 144 1.92 -9.82 -4.77
CA LYS A 144 2.44 -10.16 -6.12
C LYS A 144 1.46 -9.88 -7.25
N TYR A 145 0.20 -10.32 -7.14
CA TYR A 145 -0.80 -10.18 -8.20
C TYR A 145 -2.18 -9.79 -7.64
N GLY A 146 -3.11 -9.39 -8.51
CA GLY A 146 -4.49 -9.06 -8.14
C GLY A 146 -4.68 -7.71 -7.44
N GLY A 147 -5.86 -7.54 -6.84
CA GLY A 147 -6.31 -6.33 -6.14
C GLY A 147 -7.35 -5.51 -6.89
N THR A 148 -7.92 -6.02 -7.98
CA THR A 148 -8.88 -5.30 -8.85
C THR A 148 -10.35 -5.59 -8.52
N CYS A 149 -10.63 -6.35 -7.46
CA CYS A 149 -12.00 -6.63 -7.05
C CYS A 149 -12.69 -5.37 -6.54
N ALA A 150 -13.74 -4.92 -7.24
CA ALA A 150 -14.50 -3.70 -6.87
C ALA A 150 -15.22 -3.78 -5.51
N ARG A 151 -15.40 -5.00 -4.96
CA ARG A 151 -15.94 -5.19 -3.60
C ARG A 151 -14.92 -4.86 -2.50
N TRP A 152 -13.65 -4.70 -2.87
CA TRP A 152 -12.60 -4.37 -1.93
C TRP A 152 -12.59 -2.88 -1.60
N VAL A 153 -12.52 -2.54 -0.31
CA VAL A 153 -12.74 -1.18 0.22
C VAL A 153 -11.77 -0.14 -0.32
N VAL A 154 -10.59 -0.54 -0.78
CA VAL A 154 -9.61 0.41 -1.34
C VAL A 154 -10.18 1.19 -2.53
N HIS A 155 -11.01 0.56 -3.36
CA HIS A 155 -11.64 1.20 -4.51
C HIS A 155 -12.74 2.19 -4.11
N GLN A 156 -13.23 2.10 -2.87
CA GLN A 156 -14.22 3.03 -2.33
C GLN A 156 -13.57 4.27 -1.69
N ALA A 157 -12.26 4.24 -1.41
CA ALA A 157 -11.55 5.33 -0.75
C ALA A 157 -11.69 6.67 -1.49
N PHE A 158 -11.75 6.65 -2.82
CA PHE A 158 -11.92 7.84 -3.65
C PHE A 158 -13.27 8.54 -3.45
N ARG A 159 -14.31 7.83 -3.00
CA ARG A 159 -15.62 8.40 -2.68
C ARG A 159 -15.65 9.10 -1.32
N SER A 160 -14.66 8.87 -0.47
CA SER A 160 -14.55 9.49 0.85
C SER A 160 -13.11 9.95 1.09
N PRO A 161 -12.64 10.98 0.36
CA PRO A 161 -11.26 11.44 0.46
C PRO A 161 -10.88 11.79 1.90
N ASN A 162 -9.63 11.49 2.27
CA ASN A 162 -9.05 11.72 3.60
C ASN A 162 -9.68 10.93 4.77
N LYS A 163 -10.69 10.09 4.53
CA LYS A 163 -11.24 9.19 5.55
C LYS A 163 -10.57 7.83 5.46
N ILE A 164 -10.17 7.27 6.60
CA ILE A 164 -9.74 5.87 6.67
C ILE A 164 -10.99 4.99 6.62
N LEU A 165 -11.10 4.20 5.56
CA LEU A 165 -12.11 3.15 5.43
C LEU A 165 -11.50 1.82 5.86
N THR A 166 -12.30 0.98 6.52
CA THR A 166 -11.86 -0.31 7.04
C THR A 166 -12.76 -1.44 6.58
N GLN A 167 -12.18 -2.61 6.37
CA GLN A 167 -12.92 -3.79 5.95
C GLN A 167 -12.24 -5.06 6.43
N VAL A 168 -13.05 -5.97 6.99
CA VAL A 168 -12.70 -7.40 7.11
C VAL A 168 -13.18 -8.10 5.85
N ALA A 169 -12.23 -8.67 5.09
CA ALA A 169 -12.50 -9.33 3.83
C ALA A 169 -12.01 -10.77 3.86
N GLU A 170 -12.68 -11.64 3.11
CA GLU A 170 -12.32 -13.05 2.98
C GLU A 170 -11.95 -13.37 1.53
N LEU A 171 -10.75 -13.93 1.34
CA LEU A 171 -10.26 -14.43 0.07
C LEU A 171 -10.92 -15.76 -0.30
N GLU A 172 -10.79 -16.17 -1.57
CA GLU A 172 -11.34 -17.41 -2.10
C GLU A 172 -10.87 -18.65 -1.33
N GLU A 173 -9.61 -18.67 -0.90
CA GLU A 173 -9.03 -19.74 -0.07
C GLU A 173 -9.46 -19.68 1.41
N GLY A 174 -10.41 -18.81 1.77
CA GLY A 174 -10.91 -18.64 3.15
C GLY A 174 -10.01 -17.78 4.05
N GLN A 175 -8.87 -17.30 3.54
CA GLN A 175 -8.01 -16.39 4.30
C GLN A 175 -8.74 -15.07 4.57
N ARG A 176 -8.87 -14.71 5.85
CA ARG A 176 -9.45 -13.45 6.28
C ARG A 176 -8.37 -12.39 6.53
N ILE A 177 -8.59 -11.21 5.97
CA ILE A 177 -7.71 -10.07 6.09
C ILE A 177 -8.45 -8.86 6.64
N PHE A 178 -7.74 -8.04 7.39
CA PHE A 178 -8.19 -6.71 7.77
C PHE A 178 -7.45 -5.68 6.93
N THR A 179 -8.19 -4.74 6.35
CA THR A 179 -7.63 -3.71 5.46
C THR A 179 -8.10 -2.33 5.86
N MET A 180 -7.20 -1.36 5.76
CA MET A 180 -7.42 0.06 5.98
C MET A 180 -7.02 0.80 4.70
N ALA A 181 -7.90 1.64 4.17
CA ALA A 181 -7.66 2.38 2.95
C ALA A 181 -7.99 3.87 3.09
N ARG A 182 -7.15 4.74 2.50
CA ARG A 182 -7.36 6.19 2.50
C ARG A 182 -6.71 6.82 1.27
N THR A 183 -7.32 7.88 0.73
CA THR A 183 -6.68 8.69 -0.32
C THR A 183 -5.46 9.44 0.21
N VAL A 184 -4.46 9.63 -0.64
CA VAL A 184 -3.25 10.39 -0.30
C VAL A 184 -3.21 11.70 -1.07
N SER A 185 -2.77 12.77 -0.41
CA SER A 185 -2.58 14.06 -1.06
C SER A 185 -1.35 14.02 -1.98
N VAL A 186 -1.50 14.57 -3.17
CA VAL A 186 -0.36 14.86 -4.04
C VAL A 186 0.50 16.00 -3.49
N THR A 187 1.77 16.02 -3.92
CA THR A 187 2.72 17.07 -3.57
C THR A 187 2.21 18.44 -4.01
N TRP A 188 1.86 18.56 -5.29
CA TRP A 188 1.35 19.79 -5.90
C TRP A 188 0.73 19.49 -7.26
N THR A 189 -0.23 20.33 -7.63
CA THR A 189 -0.89 20.33 -8.92
C THR A 189 -0.82 21.73 -9.48
N PRO A 190 -0.15 21.95 -10.63
CA PRO A 190 -0.15 23.24 -11.30
C PRO A 190 -1.56 23.74 -11.60
N PRO A 191 -1.81 25.06 -11.53
CA PRO A 191 -3.08 25.63 -12.00
C PRO A 191 -3.42 25.18 -13.43
N GLY A 192 -4.68 24.84 -13.67
CA GLY A 192 -5.15 24.38 -14.99
C GLY A 192 -4.80 22.92 -15.33
N THR A 193 -4.32 22.13 -14.38
CA THR A 193 -4.04 20.69 -14.58
C THR A 193 -4.87 19.80 -13.66
N ILE A 194 -5.06 18.54 -14.07
CA ILE A 194 -5.79 17.55 -13.27
C ILE A 194 -4.83 16.94 -12.24
N ALA A 195 -5.21 17.00 -10.97
CA ALA A 195 -4.43 16.38 -9.90
C ALA A 195 -4.45 14.84 -10.06
N PRO A 196 -3.31 14.15 -9.98
CA PRO A 196 -3.34 12.70 -9.89
C PRO A 196 -3.98 12.28 -8.57
N GLU A 197 -4.76 11.21 -8.57
CA GLU A 197 -5.40 10.68 -7.37
C GLU A 197 -4.85 9.30 -7.04
N PHE A 198 -4.54 9.08 -5.77
CA PHE A 198 -4.09 7.79 -5.28
C PHE A 198 -4.75 7.45 -3.94
N ALA A 199 -4.98 6.17 -3.72
CA ALA A 199 -5.32 5.61 -2.43
C ALA A 199 -4.26 4.61 -1.98
N VAL A 200 -3.98 4.61 -0.69
CA VAL A 200 -3.11 3.63 -0.04
C VAL A 200 -3.99 2.65 0.71
N CYS A 201 -3.73 1.36 0.52
CA CYS A 201 -4.28 0.26 1.30
C CYS A 201 -3.17 -0.35 2.15
N LEU A 202 -3.39 -0.46 3.45
CA LEU A 202 -2.56 -1.20 4.38
C LEU A 202 -3.39 -2.35 4.96
N GLY A 203 -2.88 -3.57 4.92
CA GLY A 203 -3.63 -4.71 5.43
C GLY A 203 -2.77 -5.77 6.09
N CYS A 204 -3.39 -6.61 6.90
CA CYS A 204 -2.76 -7.71 7.60
C CYS A 204 -3.71 -8.91 7.70
N ASP A 205 -3.19 -10.05 8.16
CA ASP A 205 -4.01 -11.17 8.57
C ASP A 205 -4.96 -10.74 9.70
N VAL A 206 -6.23 -11.15 9.66
CA VAL A 206 -7.24 -10.75 10.64
C VAL A 206 -6.83 -11.11 12.08
N LYS A 207 -6.02 -12.17 12.27
CA LYS A 207 -5.52 -12.59 13.59
C LYS A 207 -4.70 -11.51 14.29
N ASN A 208 -4.05 -10.63 13.52
CA ASN A 208 -3.26 -9.53 14.02
C ASN A 208 -4.08 -8.23 14.20
N ALA A 209 -5.32 -8.19 13.72
CA ALA A 209 -6.12 -6.96 13.70
C ALA A 209 -6.54 -6.50 15.11
N LYS A 210 -6.59 -7.40 16.10
CA LYS A 210 -6.94 -7.07 17.49
C LYS A 210 -6.06 -5.97 18.12
N ASP A 211 -4.82 -5.84 17.65
CA ASP A 211 -3.86 -4.86 18.14
C ASP A 211 -4.00 -3.49 17.44
N ILE A 212 -4.92 -3.37 16.47
CA ILE A 212 -5.14 -2.19 15.64
C ILE A 212 -6.43 -1.48 16.07
N ILE A 213 -6.34 -0.21 16.44
CA ILE A 213 -7.47 0.58 16.95
C ILE A 213 -8.64 0.66 15.96
N TYR A 214 -8.36 0.69 14.65
CA TYR A 214 -9.41 0.75 13.63
C TYR A 214 -10.21 -0.54 13.49
N ALA A 215 -9.70 -1.66 14.03
CA ALA A 215 -10.40 -2.93 14.03
C ALA A 215 -11.46 -3.03 15.13
N ASP A 216 -11.44 -2.14 16.13
CA ASP A 216 -12.42 -2.11 17.24
C ASP A 216 -13.86 -1.89 16.76
N GLN A 217 -14.04 -1.41 15.53
CA GLN A 217 -15.35 -1.22 14.89
C GLN A 217 -15.90 -2.48 14.21
N HIS A 218 -15.14 -3.58 14.22
CA HIS A 218 -15.46 -4.81 13.50
C HIS A 218 -15.52 -6.00 14.46
N ASP A 219 -16.44 -6.92 14.21
CA ASP A 219 -16.36 -8.26 14.80
C ASP A 219 -15.26 -9.04 14.07
N LEU A 220 -14.26 -9.51 14.82
CA LEU A 220 -13.13 -10.28 14.30
C LEU A 220 -13.29 -11.79 14.55
N GLY A 221 -14.42 -12.21 15.11
CA GLY A 221 -14.70 -13.60 15.43
C GLY A 221 -14.85 -14.49 14.20
N LEU A 222 -14.76 -15.82 14.41
CA LEU A 222 -14.91 -16.80 13.34
C LEU A 222 -16.30 -16.76 12.68
N LYS A 223 -17.33 -16.36 13.44
CA LYS A 223 -18.71 -16.20 12.95
C LYS A 223 -19.03 -14.79 12.44
N ALA A 224 -18.07 -13.88 12.46
CA ALA A 224 -18.28 -12.52 11.98
C ALA A 224 -18.67 -12.53 10.50
N SER A 225 -19.59 -11.64 10.13
CA SER A 225 -19.89 -11.38 8.74
C SER A 225 -18.69 -10.70 8.08
N VAL A 226 -18.14 -11.33 7.04
CA VAL A 226 -17.00 -10.84 6.29
C VAL A 226 -17.41 -10.56 4.85
N THR A 227 -16.75 -9.60 4.20
CA THR A 227 -17.02 -9.37 2.78
C THR A 227 -16.23 -10.39 1.94
N PRO A 228 -16.87 -11.31 1.23
CA PRO A 228 -16.16 -12.17 0.29
C PRO A 228 -15.64 -11.32 -0.87
N ILE A 229 -14.32 -11.34 -1.07
CA ILE A 229 -13.65 -10.68 -2.18
C ILE A 229 -12.86 -11.72 -2.99
N GLY A 230 -12.49 -11.35 -4.22
CA GLY A 230 -11.53 -12.09 -5.02
C GLY A 230 -10.31 -11.25 -5.33
N VAL A 231 -9.33 -11.84 -6.02
CA VAL A 231 -8.12 -11.11 -6.45
C VAL A 231 -8.29 -10.39 -7.79
N GLY A 232 -9.25 -10.83 -8.62
CA GLY A 232 -9.66 -10.21 -9.88
C GLY A 232 -10.72 -11.06 -10.59
N CYS A 233 -11.66 -10.48 -11.34
CA CYS A 233 -12.81 -11.23 -11.87
C CYS A 233 -12.42 -12.41 -12.79
N HIS A 234 -11.36 -12.26 -13.59
CA HIS A 234 -10.89 -13.29 -14.53
C HIS A 234 -10.28 -14.53 -13.85
N VAL A 235 -9.94 -14.46 -12.57
CA VAL A 235 -9.37 -15.59 -11.79
C VAL A 235 -10.19 -15.88 -10.54
N CYS A 236 -11.31 -15.19 -10.35
CA CYS A 236 -12.15 -15.35 -9.17
C CYS A 236 -13.22 -16.39 -9.46
N GLU A 237 -13.21 -17.48 -8.69
CA GLU A 237 -14.13 -18.62 -8.89
C GLU A 237 -15.41 -18.52 -8.04
N ARG A 238 -15.56 -17.46 -7.23
CA ARG A 238 -16.76 -17.32 -6.37
C ARG A 238 -18.06 -17.33 -7.21
N PRO A 239 -19.02 -18.22 -6.93
CA PRO A 239 -20.33 -18.16 -7.57
C PRO A 239 -21.11 -16.91 -7.10
N ASP A 240 -22.18 -16.57 -7.82
CA ASP A 240 -23.18 -15.56 -7.41
C ASP A 240 -22.65 -14.15 -7.08
N CYS A 241 -21.57 -13.72 -7.75
CA CYS A 241 -21.05 -12.38 -7.55
C CYS A 241 -21.75 -11.36 -8.47
N ALA A 242 -22.75 -10.64 -7.95
CA ALA A 242 -23.46 -9.59 -8.69
C ALA A 242 -22.55 -8.45 -9.20
N GLN A 243 -21.38 -8.25 -8.58
CA GLN A 243 -20.38 -7.24 -8.95
C GLN A 243 -19.42 -7.72 -10.06
N ARG A 244 -19.52 -8.98 -10.49
CA ARG A 244 -18.59 -9.61 -11.45
C ARG A 244 -18.62 -8.90 -12.80
N SER A 245 -17.45 -8.44 -13.24
CA SER A 245 -17.29 -7.68 -14.50
C SER A 245 -16.78 -8.52 -15.67
N GLN A 246 -16.22 -9.70 -15.41
CA GLN A 246 -15.71 -10.63 -16.42
C GLN A 246 -15.94 -12.08 -15.97
N PRO A 247 -16.16 -13.02 -16.90
CA PRO A 247 -16.17 -14.44 -16.56
C PRO A 247 -14.79 -14.90 -16.06
N PRO A 248 -14.73 -15.90 -15.16
CA PRO A 248 -13.47 -16.55 -14.85
C PRO A 248 -12.88 -17.23 -16.09
N LEU A 249 -11.55 -17.24 -16.21
CA LEU A 249 -10.83 -17.92 -17.27
C LEU A 249 -11.14 -19.42 -17.22
N GLY A 250 -11.39 -20.03 -18.38
CA GLY A 250 -11.70 -21.45 -18.48
C GLY A 250 -13.17 -21.81 -18.25
N HIS A 251 -14.02 -20.88 -17.83
CA HIS A 251 -15.47 -21.10 -17.74
C HIS A 251 -16.17 -20.67 -19.02
N SER A 252 -17.06 -21.53 -19.54
CA SER A 252 -17.96 -21.18 -20.63
C SER A 252 -19.19 -20.47 -20.07
N ILE A 253 -19.52 -19.28 -20.60
CA ILE A 253 -20.76 -18.59 -20.21
C ILE A 253 -21.92 -19.23 -20.99
N ARG A 254 -22.89 -19.78 -20.29
CA ARG A 254 -24.15 -20.22 -20.90
C ARG A 254 -25.21 -19.15 -20.77
N PHE A 255 -25.85 -18.82 -21.89
CA PHE A 255 -27.02 -17.96 -21.91
C PHE A 255 -28.28 -18.84 -21.80
N ASP A 256 -29.00 -18.71 -20.70
CA ASP A 256 -30.31 -19.34 -20.51
C ASP A 256 -31.41 -18.32 -20.83
N PRO A 257 -32.19 -18.48 -21.92
CA PRO A 257 -33.26 -17.56 -22.27
C PRO A 257 -34.46 -17.60 -21.30
N TYR A 258 -34.55 -18.63 -20.45
CA TYR A 258 -35.65 -18.83 -19.50
C TYR A 258 -35.27 -18.47 -18.06
N ARG A 259 -33.99 -18.18 -17.78
CA ARG A 259 -33.48 -17.86 -16.45
C ARG A 259 -32.59 -16.63 -16.47
N ARG A 260 -32.94 -15.62 -15.67
CA ARG A 260 -32.10 -14.44 -15.41
C ARG A 260 -31.64 -14.44 -13.95
N VAL A 261 -30.34 -14.61 -13.73
CA VAL A 261 -29.74 -14.51 -12.39
C VAL A 261 -29.26 -13.07 -12.09
N LEU A 262 -29.06 -12.76 -10.81
CA LEU A 262 -28.51 -11.49 -10.36
C LEU A 262 -27.01 -11.43 -10.70
N GLY A 263 -26.65 -10.67 -11.74
CA GLY A 263 -25.28 -10.54 -12.23
C GLY A 263 -25.21 -10.65 -13.74
N LEU A 264 -24.01 -10.49 -14.30
CA LEU A 264 -23.76 -10.65 -15.74
C LEU A 264 -23.29 -12.05 -16.11
N TYR A 265 -22.54 -12.70 -15.22
CA TYR A 265 -21.88 -13.97 -15.50
C TYR A 265 -22.14 -14.94 -14.35
N ASP A 266 -22.74 -16.08 -14.67
CA ASP A 266 -22.93 -17.21 -13.78
C ASP A 266 -21.93 -18.32 -14.20
N PRO A 267 -20.89 -18.61 -13.39
CA PRO A 267 -19.90 -19.62 -13.74
C PRO A 267 -20.41 -21.06 -13.62
N ASP A 268 -21.55 -21.27 -12.96
CA ASP A 268 -22.15 -22.58 -12.69
C ASP A 268 -23.41 -22.87 -13.56
N ALA A 269 -23.74 -21.98 -14.50
CA ALA A 269 -24.84 -22.15 -15.46
C ALA A 269 -24.52 -23.14 -16.61
#